data_AF-A0A933QZE2-F1
#
_entry.id   AF-A0A933QZE2-F1
#
_cell.length_a   1.000
_cell.length_b   1.000
_cell.length_c   1.000
_cell.angle_alpha   90.00
_cell.angle_beta   90.00
_cell.angle_gamma   90.00
#
_symmetry.space_group_name_H-M   'P 1'
#
loop_
_entity.id
_entity.type
_entity.pdbx_description
1 polymer ?
#
loop_
_entity_poly.entity_id
_entity_poly.type
_entity_poly.pdbx_seq_one_letter_code
_entity_poly.pdbx_strand_id
1 'polypeptide(L)'
;LYEKKGYPKEWIDKRLRGIAVRQDLTDEWKERGAATSLEFAILTNEIMQGAFDLKVDEYKQVKALARENLRDHMTDIELILTMLAEATTTKLHRDRDSQGMAPLKKDAKDGGAVAGRTRKDIEQQTGKPVISTKNFKQLASARPKKAKKDDD
;
A
#
# COMPACT_ATOMS: atom_id res chain seq x y z
N LEU A 1 8.10 -4.59 -15.93
CA LEU A 1 7.15 -3.45 -16.02
C LEU A 1 7.70 -2.21 -15.30
N TYR A 2 8.08 -2.29 -14.03
CA TYR A 2 8.58 -1.14 -13.25
C TYR A 2 10.00 -0.69 -13.64
N GLU A 3 10.90 -1.62 -13.96
CA GLU A 3 12.26 -1.29 -14.44
C GLU A 3 12.23 -0.40 -15.69
N LYS A 4 11.39 -0.75 -16.68
CA LYS A 4 11.16 0.05 -17.89
C LYS A 4 10.59 1.45 -17.60
N LYS A 5 10.01 1.67 -16.42
CA LYS A 5 9.49 2.97 -15.97
C LYS A 5 10.48 3.74 -15.09
N GLY A 6 11.71 3.23 -14.90
CA GLY A 6 12.78 3.93 -14.16
C GLY A 6 12.69 3.82 -12.64
N TYR A 7 11.94 2.86 -12.10
CA TYR A 7 11.86 2.66 -10.65
C TYR A 7 13.17 2.11 -10.07
N PRO A 8 13.58 2.53 -8.86
CA PRO A 8 14.75 1.95 -8.18
C PRO A 8 14.57 0.44 -7.95
N LYS A 9 15.63 -0.36 -8.18
CA LYS A 9 15.58 -1.83 -8.02
C LYS A 9 15.08 -2.25 -6.63
N GLU A 10 15.64 -1.64 -5.59
CA GLU A 10 15.24 -1.89 -4.20
C GLU A 10 13.77 -1.59 -3.91
N TRP A 11 13.19 -0.62 -4.62
CA TRP A 11 11.76 -0.31 -4.52
C TRP A 11 10.93 -1.37 -5.26
N ILE A 12 11.39 -1.81 -6.44
CA ILE A 12 10.71 -2.84 -7.24
C ILE A 12 10.60 -4.13 -6.44
N ASP A 13 11.68 -4.56 -5.80
CA ASP A 13 11.70 -5.81 -5.04
C ASP A 13 10.70 -5.78 -3.87
N LYS A 14 10.62 -4.66 -3.14
CA LYS A 14 9.61 -4.45 -2.09
C LYS A 14 8.19 -4.44 -2.67
N ARG A 15 7.99 -3.73 -3.79
CA ARG A 15 6.68 -3.65 -4.44
C ARG A 15 6.18 -5.02 -4.88
N LEU A 16 7.04 -5.86 -5.46
CA LEU A 16 6.71 -7.23 -5.88
C LEU A 16 6.34 -8.11 -4.69
N ARG A 17 7.08 -8.05 -3.58
CA ARG A 17 6.71 -8.74 -2.33
C ARG A 17 5.36 -8.26 -1.79
N GLY A 18 5.10 -6.96 -1.86
CA GLY A 18 3.80 -6.40 -1.49
C GLY A 18 2.63 -6.85 -2.38
N ILE A 19 2.87 -7.20 -3.66
CA ILE A 19 1.84 -7.82 -4.50
C ILE A 19 1.46 -9.19 -3.94
N ALA A 20 2.44 -10.02 -3.57
CA ALA A 20 2.18 -11.34 -3.01
C ALA A 20 1.42 -11.26 -1.67
N VAL A 21 1.81 -10.35 -0.77
CA VAL A 21 1.10 -10.12 0.51
C VAL A 21 -0.33 -9.65 0.26
N ARG A 22 -0.54 -8.74 -0.69
CA ARG A 22 -1.88 -8.27 -1.04
C ARG A 22 -2.75 -9.39 -1.62
N GLN A 23 -2.16 -10.25 -2.45
CA GLN A 23 -2.86 -11.36 -3.07
C GLN A 23 -3.35 -12.36 -2.00
N ASP A 24 -2.47 -12.73 -1.06
CA ASP A 24 -2.81 -13.57 0.09
C ASP A 24 -4.00 -12.99 0.88
N LEU A 25 -3.95 -11.70 1.20
CA LEU A 25 -5.05 -11.01 1.89
C LEU A 25 -6.35 -11.02 1.07
N THR A 26 -6.30 -10.76 -0.25
CA THR A 26 -7.53 -10.78 -1.07
C THR A 26 -8.13 -12.16 -1.18
N ASP A 27 -7.31 -13.20 -1.25
CA ASP A 27 -7.81 -14.57 -1.39
C ASP A 27 -8.42 -15.03 -0.07
N GLU A 28 -7.79 -14.70 1.06
CA GLU A 28 -8.35 -14.91 2.40
C GLU A 28 -9.72 -14.22 2.56
N TRP A 29 -9.88 -12.99 2.06
CA TRP A 29 -11.18 -12.31 2.09
C TRP A 29 -12.27 -13.02 1.28
N LYS A 30 -11.92 -13.58 0.10
CA LYS A 30 -12.89 -14.34 -0.71
C LYS A 30 -13.33 -15.60 0.01
N GLU A 31 -12.38 -16.34 0.55
CA GLU A 31 -12.64 -17.58 1.29
C GLU A 31 -13.53 -17.33 2.51
N ARG A 32 -13.43 -16.13 3.11
CA ARG A 32 -14.19 -15.71 4.29
C ARG A 32 -15.48 -14.96 4.01
N GLY A 33 -15.93 -14.96 2.75
CA GLY A 33 -17.25 -14.47 2.37
C GLY A 33 -17.34 -12.98 2.00
N ALA A 34 -16.23 -12.28 1.76
CA ALA A 34 -16.25 -10.99 1.07
C ALA A 34 -16.20 -11.23 -0.45
N ALA A 35 -17.16 -10.69 -1.21
CA ALA A 35 -17.36 -11.06 -2.61
C ALA A 35 -17.33 -9.87 -3.59
N THR A 36 -17.51 -8.65 -3.09
CA THR A 36 -17.68 -7.47 -3.93
C THR A 36 -16.46 -6.54 -3.90
N SER A 37 -16.28 -5.77 -4.98
CA SER A 37 -15.27 -4.70 -5.03
C SER A 37 -15.49 -3.64 -3.95
N LEU A 38 -16.74 -3.38 -3.57
CA LEU A 38 -17.10 -2.45 -2.50
C LEU A 38 -16.62 -2.95 -1.13
N GLU A 39 -16.86 -4.23 -0.82
CA GLU A 39 -16.39 -4.85 0.42
C GLU A 39 -14.87 -4.82 0.54
N PHE A 40 -14.18 -5.12 -0.56
CA PHE A 40 -12.71 -5.06 -0.60
C PHE A 40 -12.21 -3.63 -0.38
N ALA A 41 -12.89 -2.63 -0.94
CA ALA A 41 -12.57 -1.23 -0.73
C ALA A 41 -12.81 -0.81 0.74
N ILE A 42 -13.89 -1.28 1.37
CA ILE A 42 -14.17 -1.03 2.79
C ILE A 42 -13.05 -1.62 3.66
N LEU A 43 -12.72 -2.90 3.49
CA LEU A 43 -11.66 -3.55 4.29
C LEU A 43 -10.30 -2.90 4.07
N THR A 44 -9.98 -2.54 2.82
CA THR A 44 -8.75 -1.80 2.50
C THR A 44 -8.73 -0.44 3.21
N ASN A 45 -9.85 0.28 3.24
CA ASN A 45 -9.93 1.56 3.93
C ASN A 45 -9.76 1.44 5.44
N GLU A 46 -10.27 0.38 6.08
CA GLU A 46 -10.03 0.14 7.51
C GLU A 46 -8.54 -0.11 7.81
N ILE A 47 -7.86 -0.90 6.97
CA ILE A 47 -6.41 -1.13 7.10
C ILE A 47 -5.65 0.20 6.96
N MET A 48 -5.95 0.96 5.89
CA MET A 48 -5.25 2.22 5.60
C MET A 48 -5.50 3.27 6.68
N GLN A 49 -6.75 3.39 7.15
CA GLN A 49 -7.12 4.29 8.23
C GLN A 49 -6.37 3.93 9.52
N GLY A 50 -6.30 2.64 9.86
CA GLY A 50 -5.55 2.20 11.05
C GLY A 50 -4.05 2.44 10.94
N ALA A 51 -3.47 2.23 9.75
CA ALA A 51 -2.03 2.31 9.53
C ALA A 51 -1.51 3.75 9.37
N PHE A 52 -2.27 4.61 8.69
CA PHE A 52 -1.81 5.93 8.24
C PHE A 52 -2.72 7.08 8.68
N ASP A 53 -3.78 6.80 9.45
CA ASP A 53 -4.83 7.76 9.79
C ASP A 53 -5.53 8.36 8.54
N LEU A 54 -5.43 7.68 7.38
CA LEU A 54 -5.98 8.10 6.09
C LEU A 54 -6.64 6.94 5.35
N LYS A 55 -7.79 7.18 4.73
CA LYS A 55 -8.36 6.29 3.70
C LYS A 55 -7.56 6.37 2.41
N VAL A 56 -7.79 5.41 1.50
CA VAL A 56 -7.06 5.32 0.22
C VAL A 56 -7.13 6.62 -0.58
N ASP A 57 -8.31 7.24 -0.68
CA ASP A 57 -8.48 8.45 -1.50
C ASP A 57 -7.87 9.69 -0.85
N GLU A 58 -7.93 9.82 0.47
CA GLU A 58 -7.25 10.89 1.22
C GLU A 58 -5.74 10.77 1.06
N TYR A 59 -5.20 9.55 1.12
CA TYR A 59 -3.78 9.31 0.92
C TYR A 59 -3.34 9.58 -0.52
N LYS A 60 -4.19 9.25 -1.51
CA LYS A 60 -3.95 9.67 -2.90
C LYS A 60 -3.87 11.19 -3.03
N GLN A 61 -4.73 11.94 -2.33
CA GLN A 61 -4.66 13.41 -2.33
C GLN A 61 -3.34 13.92 -1.76
N VAL A 62 -2.88 13.38 -0.62
CA VAL A 62 -1.56 13.72 -0.04
C VAL A 62 -0.42 13.49 -1.04
N LYS A 63 -0.51 12.42 -1.83
CA LYS A 63 0.48 12.08 -2.87
C LYS A 63 0.22 12.74 -4.22
N ALA A 64 -0.75 13.65 -4.31
CA ALA A 64 -1.18 14.32 -5.53
C ALA A 64 -1.52 13.34 -6.68
N LEU A 65 -2.19 12.24 -6.38
CA LEU A 65 -2.61 11.20 -7.33
C LEU A 65 -4.09 11.37 -7.68
N ALA A 66 -4.40 11.26 -8.97
CA ALA A 66 -5.77 11.34 -9.47
C ALA A 66 -6.29 9.95 -9.85
N ARG A 67 -5.54 9.24 -10.71
CA ARG A 67 -5.91 7.92 -11.25
C ARG A 67 -4.86 6.85 -10.97
N GLU A 68 -3.71 7.27 -10.46
CA GLU A 68 -2.57 6.39 -10.23
C GLU A 68 -2.80 5.44 -9.06
N ASN A 69 -2.14 4.28 -9.11
CA ASN A 69 -2.17 3.34 -8.01
C ASN A 69 -1.38 3.91 -6.82
N LEU A 70 -2.00 3.98 -5.64
CA LEU A 70 -1.37 4.57 -4.46
C LEU A 70 -0.03 3.89 -4.09
N ARG A 71 0.04 2.56 -4.14
CA ARG A 71 1.21 1.77 -3.72
C ARG A 71 2.36 1.89 -4.69
N ASP A 72 2.07 2.17 -5.96
CA ASP A 72 3.11 2.48 -6.94
C ASP A 72 3.77 3.84 -6.70
N HIS A 73 3.23 4.64 -5.76
CA HIS A 73 3.71 5.98 -5.43
C HIS A 73 4.08 6.13 -3.95
N MET A 74 4.09 5.03 -3.19
CA MET A 74 4.56 4.99 -1.80
C MET A 74 6.08 4.85 -1.72
N THR A 75 6.67 5.50 -0.73
CA THR A 75 8.05 5.33 -0.31
C THR A 75 8.26 3.98 0.37
N ASP A 76 9.51 3.60 0.59
CA ASP A 76 9.90 2.30 1.14
C ASP A 76 9.22 1.98 2.48
N ILE A 77 9.21 2.92 3.43
CA ILE A 77 8.59 2.70 4.75
C ILE A 77 7.06 2.65 4.64
N GLU A 78 6.46 3.48 3.78
CA GLU A 78 5.01 3.43 3.52
C GLU A 78 4.61 2.06 2.93
N LEU A 79 5.42 1.48 2.02
CA LEU A 79 5.19 0.13 1.50
C LEU A 79 5.33 -0.96 2.57
N ILE A 80 6.40 -0.91 3.38
CA ILE A 80 6.66 -1.90 4.43
C ILE A 80 5.55 -1.90 5.48
N LEU A 81 5.10 -0.73 5.92
CA LEU A 81 4.00 -0.61 6.87
C LEU A 81 2.67 -1.08 6.27
N THR A 82 2.43 -0.83 4.99
CA THR A 82 1.27 -1.39 4.28
C THR A 82 1.33 -2.92 4.30
N MET A 83 2.47 -3.52 3.97
CA MET A 83 2.66 -4.97 4.02
C MET A 83 2.47 -5.53 5.43
N LEU A 84 2.99 -4.86 6.46
CA LEU A 84 2.80 -5.25 7.85
C LEU A 84 1.32 -5.25 8.22
N ALA A 85 0.58 -4.19 7.85
CA ALA A 85 -0.85 -4.07 8.14
C ALA A 85 -1.65 -5.18 7.46
N GLU A 86 -1.33 -5.49 6.20
CA GLU A 86 -1.99 -6.54 5.41
C GLU A 86 -1.69 -7.94 5.94
N ALA A 87 -0.42 -8.28 6.14
CA ALA A 87 -0.02 -9.58 6.67
C ALA A 87 -0.59 -9.82 8.07
N THR A 88 -0.61 -8.77 8.91
CA THR A 88 -1.22 -8.84 10.25
C THR A 88 -2.73 -9.07 10.14
N THR A 89 -3.41 -8.36 9.24
CA THR A 89 -4.85 -8.55 9.01
C THR A 89 -5.17 -9.99 8.59
N THR A 90 -4.43 -10.53 7.62
CA THR A 90 -4.58 -11.94 7.19
C THR A 90 -4.35 -12.90 8.35
N LYS A 91 -3.31 -12.67 9.15
CA LYS A 91 -3.04 -13.49 10.34
C LYS A 91 -4.21 -13.44 11.32
N LEU A 92 -4.77 -12.26 11.59
CA LEU A 92 -5.92 -12.12 12.49
C LEU A 92 -7.16 -12.85 11.96
N HIS A 93 -7.44 -12.75 10.66
CA HIS A 93 -8.52 -13.50 10.03
C HIS A 93 -8.38 -15.00 10.27
N ARG A 94 -7.18 -15.55 10.04
CA ARG A 94 -6.85 -16.96 10.24
C ARG A 94 -6.96 -17.39 11.70
N ASP A 95 -6.32 -16.65 12.61
CA ASP A 95 -6.26 -17.00 14.03
C ASP A 95 -7.62 -16.91 14.72
N ARG A 96 -8.49 -15.98 14.28
CA ARG A 96 -9.83 -15.75 14.86
C ARG A 96 -10.93 -16.52 14.14
N ASP A 97 -10.58 -17.21 13.06
CA ASP A 97 -11.50 -17.77 12.08
C ASP A 97 -12.66 -16.81 11.74
N SER A 98 -12.30 -15.56 11.43
CA SER A 98 -13.30 -14.52 11.16
C SER A 98 -14.04 -14.81 9.85
N GLN A 99 -15.36 -14.72 9.86
CA GLN A 99 -16.22 -14.97 8.70
C GLN A 99 -17.19 -13.82 8.50
N GLY A 100 -17.41 -13.42 7.25
CA GLY A 100 -18.31 -12.34 6.88
C GLY A 100 -17.80 -10.94 7.23
N MET A 101 -18.49 -9.92 6.71
CA MET A 101 -17.96 -8.56 6.68
C MET A 101 -17.69 -7.92 8.05
N ALA A 102 -18.52 -8.16 9.06
CA ALA A 102 -18.35 -7.49 10.35
C ALA A 102 -17.09 -7.96 11.11
N PRO A 103 -16.84 -9.28 11.28
CA PRO A 103 -15.58 -9.78 11.83
C PRO A 103 -14.35 -9.38 10.98
N LEU A 104 -14.44 -9.50 9.66
CA LEU A 104 -13.33 -9.11 8.76
C LEU A 104 -12.99 -7.62 8.91
N LYS A 105 -14.00 -6.76 9.04
CA LYS A 105 -13.81 -5.33 9.27
C LYS A 105 -13.08 -5.04 10.58
N LYS A 106 -13.43 -5.78 11.65
CA LYS A 106 -12.75 -5.64 12.94
C LYS A 106 -11.28 -6.04 12.86
N ASP A 107 -10.99 -7.16 12.22
CA ASP A 107 -9.61 -7.63 12.04
C ASP A 107 -8.78 -6.69 11.16
N ALA A 108 -9.36 -6.14 10.09
CA ALA A 108 -8.75 -5.14 9.23
C ALA A 108 -8.38 -3.87 10.02
N LYS A 109 -9.28 -3.41 10.89
CA LYS A 109 -9.01 -2.28 11.80
C LYS A 109 -7.89 -2.62 12.79
N ASP A 110 -7.89 -3.80 13.38
CA ASP A 110 -6.88 -4.24 14.34
C ASP A 110 -5.49 -4.38 13.68
N GLY A 111 -5.42 -4.96 12.48
CA GLY A 111 -4.18 -5.11 11.69
C GLY A 111 -3.64 -3.76 11.22
N GLY A 112 -4.52 -2.85 10.76
CA GLY A 112 -4.18 -1.46 10.50
C GLY A 112 -3.59 -0.77 11.73
N ALA A 113 -4.24 -0.90 12.90
CA ALA A 113 -3.78 -0.27 14.13
C ALA A 113 -2.41 -0.77 14.62
N VAL A 114 -2.05 -2.04 14.37
CA VAL A 114 -0.70 -2.56 14.64
C VAL A 114 0.33 -1.76 13.83
N ALA A 115 0.14 -1.68 12.51
CA ALA A 115 1.04 -0.90 11.66
C ALA A 115 1.03 0.60 12.02
N GLY A 116 -0.11 1.14 12.44
CA GLY A 116 -0.23 2.54 12.88
C GLY A 116 0.57 2.86 14.13
N ARG A 117 0.61 1.94 15.10
CA ARG A 117 1.50 2.06 16.27
C ARG A 117 2.97 1.99 15.86
N THR A 118 3.33 1.03 15.01
CA THR A 118 4.71 0.91 14.48
C THR A 118 5.13 2.17 13.75
N ARG A 119 4.26 2.75 12.91
CA ARG A 119 4.50 4.02 12.23
C ARG A 119 4.80 5.13 13.24
N LYS A 120 3.94 5.32 14.24
CA LYS A 120 4.09 6.38 15.25
C LYS A 120 5.39 6.23 16.04
N ASP A 121 5.79 5.00 16.37
CA ASP A 121 7.08 4.73 17.01
C ASP A 121 8.26 5.12 16.09
N ILE A 122 8.23 4.72 14.81
CA ILE A 122 9.25 5.15 13.82
C ILE A 122 9.32 6.68 13.74
N GLU A 123 8.18 7.37 13.66
CA GLU A 123 8.12 8.83 13.58
C GLU A 123 8.70 9.48 14.85
N GLN A 124 8.41 8.91 16.02
CA GLN A 124 8.96 9.36 17.30
C GLN A 124 10.48 9.18 17.38
N GLN A 125 11.01 8.01 17.00
CA GLN A 125 12.44 7.73 17.07
C GLN A 125 13.25 8.51 16.03
N THR A 126 12.68 8.76 14.86
CA THR A 126 13.38 9.43 13.76
C THR A 126 13.17 10.95 13.73
N GLY A 127 12.17 11.46 14.43
CA GLY A 127 11.77 12.87 14.41
C GLY A 127 11.21 13.32 13.06
N LYS A 128 10.81 12.39 12.18
CA LYS A 128 10.33 12.68 10.82
C LYS A 128 9.03 11.94 10.53
N PRO A 129 8.07 12.57 9.82
CA PRO A 129 6.85 11.88 9.40
C PRO A 129 7.17 10.79 8.37
N VAL A 130 6.49 9.66 8.48
CA VAL A 130 6.58 8.57 7.50
C VAL A 130 5.75 8.90 6.26
N ILE A 131 4.57 9.48 6.46
CA ILE A 131 3.70 9.91 5.37
C ILE A 131 4.33 11.11 4.68
N SER A 132 4.50 11.02 3.36
CA SER A 132 5.09 12.12 2.58
C SER A 132 4.38 12.35 1.25
N THR A 133 4.53 13.57 0.73
CA THR A 133 4.04 13.97 -0.60
C THR A 133 4.90 13.39 -1.74
N LYS A 134 6.06 12.77 -1.42
CA LYS A 134 6.94 12.12 -2.39
C LYS A 134 6.18 11.02 -3.12
N ASN A 135 6.34 10.99 -4.43
CA ASN A 135 5.69 10.06 -5.34
C ASN A 135 6.53 9.88 -6.60
N PHE A 136 6.17 8.88 -7.43
CA PHE A 136 6.92 8.52 -8.64
C PHE A 136 6.30 9.00 -9.96
N LYS A 137 5.47 10.06 -9.95
CA LYS A 137 4.81 10.56 -11.18
C LYS A 137 5.82 10.97 -12.26
N GLN A 138 6.93 11.57 -11.86
CA GLN A 138 7.95 12.08 -12.78
C GLN A 138 8.77 10.96 -13.46
N LEU A 139 8.77 9.74 -12.90
CA LEU A 139 9.44 8.59 -13.53
C LEU A 139 8.73 8.15 -14.81
N ALA A 140 7.39 8.22 -14.83
CA ALA A 140 6.60 7.85 -16.00
C ALA A 140 6.75 8.84 -17.18
N SER A 141 7.17 10.08 -16.91
CA SER A 141 7.40 11.13 -17.92
C SER A 141 8.82 11.14 -18.50
N ALA A 142 9.77 10.41 -17.91
CA ALA A 142 11.12 10.29 -18.43
C ALA A 142 11.17 9.32 -19.62
N ARG A 143 10.59 9.72 -20.76
CA ARG A 143 11.02 9.15 -22.05
C ARG A 143 12.50 9.50 -22.22
N PRO A 144 13.36 8.58 -22.69
CA PRO A 144 14.71 8.96 -23.06
C PRO A 144 14.60 10.02 -24.16
N LYS A 145 15.22 11.19 -23.97
CA LYS A 145 15.43 12.14 -25.06
C LYS A 145 16.14 11.34 -26.15
N LYS A 146 15.48 11.12 -27.30
CA LYS A 146 16.17 10.63 -28.50
C LYS A 146 17.35 11.56 -28.71
N ALA A 147 18.57 11.04 -28.62
CA ALA A 147 19.74 11.75 -29.09
C ALA A 147 19.45 12.19 -30.52
N LYS A 148 19.56 13.49 -30.79
CA LYS A 148 19.68 13.96 -32.17
C LYS A 148 20.88 13.23 -32.75
N LYS A 149 20.66 12.41 -33.77
CA LYS A 149 21.72 12.10 -34.71
C LYS A 149 21.99 13.41 -35.42
N ASP A 150 23.16 13.96 -35.16
CA ASP A 150 23.75 14.93 -36.07
C ASP A 150 24.17 14.09 -37.29
N ASP A 151 23.45 14.26 -38.39
CA ASP A 151 23.84 13.75 -39.70
C ASP A 151 24.83 14.78 -40.28
N ASP A 152 26.10 14.38 -40.38
CA ASP A 152 27.14 14.98 -41.25
C ASP A 152 27.21 14.16 -42.55
#